data_AF-A0AAV5H266-F1
#
_entry.id   AF-A0AAV5H266-F1
#
_cell.length_a   1.000
_cell.length_b   1.000
_cell.length_c   1.000
_cell.angle_alpha   90.00
_cell.angle_beta   90.00
_cell.angle_gamma   90.00
#
_symmetry.space_group_name_H-M   'P 1'
#
loop_
_entity.id
_entity.type
_entity.pdbx_description
1 polymer ?
#
loop_
_entity_poly.entity_id
_entity_poly.type
_entity_poly.pdbx_seq_one_letter_code
_entity_poly.pdbx_strand_id
1 'polypeptide(L)'
;MKVLFIGNSHTYFNDMPELFAGMAKDKGIPCEVTMIAHGGWFLHQHQKEPEVRFNILYGNYDYVVLQEHAHPFGPEEVMTEAAKEICKWIREAGSTPVAYMTWAEKENEAGQQQMTDAYRRMAEETGAVLAPVGEEWWKYIHAHPDVQMYALDGQHASPEGSALAAEILLEAILTKERQARP
;
A
#
# COMPACT_ATOMS: atom_id res chain seq x y z
N MET A 1 -12.69 -2.92 -11.69
CA MET A 1 -11.68 -3.16 -10.64
C MET A 1 -12.21 -2.60 -9.34
N LYS A 2 -12.25 -3.41 -8.28
CA LYS A 2 -12.67 -2.98 -6.95
C LYS A 2 -11.55 -3.22 -5.96
N VAL A 3 -11.09 -2.19 -5.27
CA VAL A 3 -9.90 -2.26 -4.42
C VAL A 3 -10.23 -1.80 -3.00
N LEU A 4 -9.86 -2.61 -2.01
CA LEU A 4 -9.90 -2.22 -0.60
C LEU A 4 -8.51 -1.82 -0.14
N PHE A 5 -8.38 -0.64 0.45
CA PHE A 5 -7.16 -0.17 1.10
C PHE A 5 -7.27 -0.30 2.61
N ILE A 6 -6.32 -1.01 3.23
CA ILE A 6 -6.21 -1.15 4.68
C ILE A 6 -4.90 -0.51 5.12
N GLY A 7 -4.98 0.49 5.99
CA GLY A 7 -3.78 1.23 6.40
C GLY A 7 -4.05 2.40 7.35
N ASN A 8 -3.27 3.46 7.21
CA ASN A 8 -3.32 4.62 8.10
C ASN A 8 -3.19 5.93 7.31
N SER A 9 -2.57 6.95 7.89
CA SER A 9 -2.39 8.26 7.26
C SER A 9 -1.60 8.20 5.95
N HIS A 10 -0.70 7.23 5.77
CA HIS A 10 0.02 7.03 4.50
C HIS A 10 -0.88 6.47 3.39
N THR A 11 -2.09 6.06 3.74
CA THR A 11 -3.16 5.67 2.82
C THR A 11 -4.13 6.83 2.59
N TYR A 12 -4.71 7.45 3.63
CA TYR A 12 -5.80 8.43 3.40
C TYR A 12 -5.32 9.86 3.06
N PHE A 13 -4.04 10.21 3.25
CA PHE A 13 -3.57 11.56 2.92
C PHE A 13 -3.71 11.87 1.43
N ASN A 14 -4.21 13.08 1.15
CA ASN A 14 -4.54 13.58 -0.19
C ASN A 14 -5.49 12.67 -0.98
N ASP A 15 -6.32 11.88 -0.27
CA ASP A 15 -7.24 10.90 -0.86
C ASP A 15 -6.54 9.97 -1.88
N MET A 16 -5.36 9.44 -1.54
CA MET A 16 -4.55 8.61 -2.44
C MET A 16 -5.33 7.45 -3.11
N PRO A 17 -6.24 6.72 -2.44
CA PRO A 17 -7.09 5.72 -3.10
C PRO A 17 -7.95 6.29 -4.24
N GLU A 18 -8.48 7.52 -4.11
CA GLU A 18 -9.25 8.17 -5.17
C GLU A 18 -8.35 8.64 -6.31
N LEU A 19 -7.13 9.10 -6.03
CA LEU A 19 -6.13 9.37 -7.06
C LEU A 19 -5.83 8.11 -7.88
N PHE A 20 -5.63 6.98 -7.20
CA PHE A 20 -5.46 5.67 -7.83
C PHE A 20 -6.67 5.31 -8.72
N ALA A 21 -7.89 5.52 -8.23
CA ALA A 21 -9.11 5.25 -9.00
C ALA A 21 -9.22 6.14 -10.25
N GLY A 22 -8.87 7.43 -10.12
CA GLY A 22 -8.81 8.38 -11.23
C GLY A 22 -7.80 7.95 -12.30
N MET A 23 -6.59 7.58 -11.90
CA MET A 23 -5.55 7.09 -12.81
C MET A 23 -5.95 5.80 -13.53
N ALA A 24 -6.63 4.88 -12.84
CA ALA A 24 -7.17 3.67 -13.46
C ALA A 24 -8.24 4.01 -14.51
N LYS A 25 -9.13 4.95 -14.19
CA LYS A 25 -10.17 5.43 -15.11
C LYS A 25 -9.59 6.09 -16.34
N ASP A 26 -8.53 6.88 -16.22
CA ASP A 26 -7.83 7.50 -17.35
C ASP A 26 -7.20 6.47 -18.29
N LYS A 27 -6.85 5.29 -17.77
CA LYS A 27 -6.41 4.12 -18.55
C LYS A 27 -7.58 3.26 -19.08
N GLY A 28 -8.82 3.72 -18.94
CA GLY A 28 -10.03 3.02 -19.41
C GLY A 28 -10.49 1.87 -18.50
N ILE A 29 -10.03 1.82 -17.25
CA ILE A 29 -10.36 0.78 -16.28
C ILE A 29 -11.30 1.37 -15.23
N PRO A 30 -12.61 1.03 -15.25
CA PRO A 30 -13.52 1.41 -14.18
C PRO A 30 -13.00 0.89 -12.84
N CYS A 31 -12.79 1.81 -11.89
CA CYS A 31 -12.21 1.52 -10.61
C CYS A 31 -13.07 2.08 -9.48
N GLU A 32 -13.39 1.23 -8.50
CA GLU A 32 -14.04 1.61 -7.25
C GLU A 32 -13.08 1.33 -6.10
N VAL A 33 -12.97 2.25 -5.16
CA VAL A 33 -12.08 2.12 -4.01
C VAL A 33 -12.86 2.25 -2.70
N THR A 34 -12.45 1.45 -1.73
CA THR A 34 -12.88 1.58 -0.33
C THR A 34 -11.62 1.68 0.51
N MET A 35 -11.64 2.42 1.62
CA MET A 35 -10.56 2.38 2.60
C MET A 35 -11.09 2.08 4.01
N ILE A 36 -10.33 1.27 4.75
CA ILE A 36 -10.41 1.14 6.20
C ILE A 36 -9.07 1.62 6.71
N ALA A 37 -9.01 2.89 7.11
CA ALA A 37 -7.76 3.51 7.50
C ALA A 37 -7.88 4.27 8.81
N HIS A 38 -6.98 3.96 9.75
CA HIS A 38 -6.95 4.56 11.08
C HIS A 38 -5.59 5.20 11.32
N GLY A 39 -5.58 6.48 11.70
CA GLY A 39 -4.32 7.22 11.92
C GLY A 39 -3.40 6.53 12.95
N GLY A 40 -2.14 6.31 12.57
CA GLY A 40 -1.13 5.70 13.44
C GLY A 40 -1.30 4.19 13.69
N TRP A 41 -2.19 3.51 12.96
CA TRP A 41 -2.39 2.08 13.17
C TRP A 41 -1.36 1.22 12.45
N PHE A 42 -0.99 0.14 13.14
CA PHE A 42 -0.21 -0.97 12.62
C PHE A 42 -1.12 -2.03 11.98
N LEU A 43 -0.58 -2.85 11.09
CA LEU A 43 -1.34 -3.88 10.39
C LEU A 43 -1.93 -4.93 11.35
N HIS A 44 -1.22 -5.25 12.43
CA HIS A 44 -1.70 -6.17 13.47
C HIS A 44 -2.90 -5.63 14.27
N GLN A 45 -3.18 -4.32 14.22
CA GLN A 45 -4.38 -3.73 14.82
C GLN A 45 -5.58 -3.93 13.89
N HIS A 46 -5.41 -3.68 12.59
CA HIS A 46 -6.42 -4.01 11.58
C HIS A 46 -6.74 -5.50 11.55
N GLN A 47 -5.74 -6.37 11.74
CA GLN A 47 -5.93 -7.82 11.87
C GLN A 47 -6.85 -8.21 13.03
N LYS A 48 -7.04 -7.37 14.04
CA LYS A 48 -7.94 -7.62 15.18
C LYS A 48 -9.31 -6.96 15.00
N GLU A 49 -9.47 -6.12 13.98
CA GLU A 49 -10.69 -5.36 13.72
C GLU A 49 -11.71 -6.23 12.97
N PRO A 50 -12.89 -6.52 13.55
CA PRO A 50 -13.88 -7.37 12.90
C PRO A 50 -14.36 -6.82 11.54
N GLU A 51 -14.41 -5.49 11.41
CA GLU A 51 -14.82 -4.81 10.18
C GLU A 51 -13.87 -5.07 9.02
N VAL A 52 -12.56 -5.19 9.27
CA VAL A 52 -11.56 -5.54 8.25
C VAL A 52 -11.85 -6.92 7.69
N ARG A 53 -12.02 -7.92 8.56
CA ARG A 53 -12.35 -9.29 8.11
C ARG A 53 -13.68 -9.35 7.36
N PHE A 54 -14.71 -8.66 7.86
CA PHE A 54 -16.03 -8.63 7.22
C PHE A 54 -15.97 -8.01 5.82
N ASN A 55 -15.32 -6.85 5.69
CA ASN A 55 -15.17 -6.19 4.39
C ASN A 55 -14.38 -7.06 3.41
N ILE A 56 -13.29 -7.68 3.83
CA ILE A 56 -12.52 -8.56 2.95
C ILE A 56 -13.38 -9.72 2.44
N LEU A 57 -14.09 -10.44 3.33
CA LEU A 57 -14.83 -11.64 2.96
C LEU A 57 -16.07 -11.38 2.11
N TYR A 58 -16.73 -10.23 2.29
CA TYR A 58 -18.05 -9.97 1.69
C TYR A 58 -18.08 -8.75 0.76
N GLY A 59 -16.98 -8.00 0.65
CA GLY A 59 -16.89 -6.80 -0.18
C GLY A 59 -16.71 -7.07 -1.67
N ASN A 60 -16.39 -8.32 -2.05
CA ASN A 60 -16.13 -8.74 -3.44
C ASN A 60 -15.06 -7.87 -4.11
N TYR A 61 -13.93 -7.68 -3.43
CA TYR A 61 -12.80 -6.91 -3.95
C TYR A 61 -11.98 -7.76 -4.93
N ASP A 62 -11.45 -7.14 -5.97
CA ASP A 62 -10.45 -7.77 -6.85
C ASP A 62 -9.07 -7.78 -6.14
N TYR A 63 -8.75 -6.66 -5.48
CA TYR A 63 -7.49 -6.45 -4.78
C TYR A 63 -7.71 -5.91 -3.37
N VAL A 64 -6.86 -6.32 -2.44
CA VAL A 64 -6.80 -5.77 -1.08
C VAL A 64 -5.38 -5.31 -0.81
N VAL A 65 -5.22 -4.00 -0.63
CA VAL A 65 -3.95 -3.32 -0.37
C VAL A 65 -3.70 -3.26 1.13
N LEU A 66 -2.53 -3.72 1.56
CA LEU A 66 -2.10 -3.77 2.95
C LEU A 66 -0.92 -2.82 3.16
N GLN A 67 -1.09 -1.89 4.11
CA GLN A 67 -0.08 -0.93 4.48
C GLN A 67 0.21 -1.01 5.99
N GLU A 68 1.48 -1.26 6.33
CA GLU A 68 2.01 -1.23 7.69
C GLU A 68 2.40 0.19 8.11
N HIS A 69 2.39 0.45 9.41
CA HIS A 69 2.88 1.69 10.01
C HIS A 69 4.32 2.01 9.60
N ALA A 70 4.55 3.24 9.14
CA ALA A 70 5.85 3.65 8.61
C ALA A 70 6.79 4.20 9.71
N HIS A 71 6.32 5.12 10.56
CA HIS A 71 7.19 5.93 11.45
C HIS A 71 6.62 6.06 12.87
N PRO A 72 7.14 5.32 13.87
CA PRO A 72 8.23 4.34 13.76
C PRO A 72 7.80 3.05 13.05
N PHE A 73 8.74 2.43 12.32
CA PHE A 73 8.51 1.13 11.69
C PHE A 73 8.57 0.04 12.76
N GLY A 74 7.53 -0.81 12.79
CA GLY A 74 7.41 -1.89 13.76
C GLY A 74 8.35 -3.08 13.49
N PRO A 75 8.35 -4.09 14.37
CA PRO A 75 9.06 -5.34 14.10
C PRO A 75 8.49 -6.06 12.87
N GLU A 76 9.38 -6.51 11.98
CA GLU A 76 9.04 -7.18 10.74
C GLU A 76 8.20 -8.45 10.96
N GLU A 77 8.47 -9.20 12.03
CA GLU A 77 7.75 -10.44 12.34
C GLU A 77 6.29 -10.16 12.69
N VAL A 78 6.02 -9.05 13.39
CA VAL A 78 4.65 -8.67 13.78
C VAL A 78 3.85 -8.26 12.55
N MET A 79 4.46 -7.49 11.64
CA MET A 79 3.87 -7.14 10.34
C MET A 79 3.58 -8.38 9.51
N THR A 80 4.56 -9.28 9.38
CA THR A 80 4.46 -10.47 8.53
C THR A 80 3.40 -11.45 9.03
N GLU A 81 3.31 -11.70 10.33
CA GLU A 81 2.28 -12.58 10.90
C GLU A 81 0.87 -11.98 10.76
N ALA A 82 0.72 -10.67 10.96
CA ALA A 82 -0.55 -9.99 10.71
C ALA A 82 -0.97 -10.09 9.24
N ALA A 83 -0.02 -9.85 8.32
CA ALA A 83 -0.25 -9.94 6.89
C ALA A 83 -0.63 -11.36 6.46
N LYS A 84 0.03 -12.40 7.01
CA LYS A 84 -0.33 -13.81 6.74
C LYS A 84 -1.78 -14.11 7.09
N GLU A 85 -2.24 -13.69 8.27
CA GLU A 85 -3.63 -13.91 8.68
C GLU A 85 -4.62 -13.16 7.78
N ILE A 86 -4.38 -11.88 7.51
CA ILE A 86 -5.24 -11.09 6.63
C ILE A 86 -5.25 -11.70 5.21
N CYS A 87 -4.10 -12.12 4.70
CA CYS A 87 -3.98 -12.74 3.38
C CYS A 87 -4.67 -14.11 3.26
N LYS A 88 -4.98 -14.80 4.37
CA LYS A 88 -5.85 -15.97 4.35
C LYS A 88 -7.28 -15.56 4.00
N TRP A 89 -7.81 -14.51 4.64
CA TRP A 89 -9.16 -14.00 4.35
C TRP A 89 -9.27 -13.46 2.93
N ILE A 90 -8.25 -12.73 2.47
CA ILE A 90 -8.20 -12.17 1.10
C ILE A 90 -8.35 -13.29 0.07
N ARG A 91 -7.60 -14.40 0.24
CA ARG A 91 -7.69 -15.55 -0.67
C ARG A 91 -8.98 -16.34 -0.53
N GLU A 92 -9.50 -16.48 0.68
CA GLU A 92 -10.80 -17.10 0.94
C GLU A 92 -11.91 -16.37 0.16
N ALA A 93 -11.82 -15.04 0.07
CA ALA A 93 -12.72 -14.20 -0.72
C ALA A 93 -12.45 -14.22 -2.24
N GLY A 94 -11.38 -14.87 -2.70
CA GLY A 94 -10.95 -14.89 -4.10
C GLY A 94 -10.23 -13.61 -4.57
N SER A 95 -9.86 -12.72 -3.64
CA SER A 95 -9.13 -11.48 -3.93
C SER A 95 -7.62 -11.70 -3.99
N THR A 96 -6.89 -10.72 -4.54
CA THR A 96 -5.42 -10.71 -4.58
C THR A 96 -4.83 -9.74 -3.55
N PRO A 97 -3.92 -10.17 -2.66
CA PRO A 97 -3.27 -9.27 -1.72
C PRO A 97 -2.20 -8.41 -2.42
N VAL A 98 -2.11 -7.14 -2.03
CA VAL A 98 -1.11 -6.17 -2.50
C VAL A 98 -0.40 -5.57 -1.30
N ALA A 99 0.93 -5.62 -1.32
CA ALA A 99 1.82 -5.07 -0.30
C ALA A 99 2.22 -3.65 -0.68
N TYR A 100 1.66 -2.64 0.01
CA TYR A 100 1.99 -1.23 -0.23
C TYR A 100 3.20 -0.82 0.61
N MET A 101 4.39 -0.99 0.03
CA MET A 101 5.65 -0.60 0.66
C MET A 101 5.79 0.93 0.67
N THR A 102 5.53 1.56 1.82
CA THR A 102 5.67 3.02 2.00
C THR A 102 7.13 3.48 2.05
N TRP A 103 7.33 4.79 2.22
CA TRP A 103 8.63 5.46 2.28
C TRP A 103 9.12 5.71 3.71
N ALA A 104 10.42 6.00 3.85
CA ALA A 104 11.07 6.48 5.07
C ALA A 104 10.88 8.00 5.29
N GLU A 105 11.12 8.52 6.51
CA GLU A 105 11.06 9.96 6.78
C GLU A 105 12.07 10.74 5.91
N LYS A 106 11.77 12.01 5.59
CA LYS A 106 12.56 12.87 4.69
C LYS A 106 14.05 12.93 5.01
N GLU A 107 14.41 12.91 6.30
CA GLU A 107 15.79 12.99 6.78
C GLU A 107 16.39 11.62 7.13
N ASN A 108 15.72 10.52 6.78
CA ASN A 108 16.06 9.16 7.18
C ASN A 108 16.02 8.16 6.01
N GLU A 109 16.65 8.49 4.88
CA GLU A 109 16.72 7.59 3.72
C GLU A 109 17.26 6.19 4.08
N ALA A 110 18.25 6.12 4.97
CA ALA A 110 18.83 4.85 5.42
C ALA A 110 17.79 3.91 6.06
N GLY A 111 16.71 4.45 6.65
CA GLY A 111 15.61 3.68 7.20
C GLY A 111 14.79 2.92 6.15
N GLN A 112 14.85 3.34 4.87
CA GLN A 112 14.11 2.70 3.80
C GLN A 112 14.48 1.22 3.63
N GLN A 113 15.75 0.87 3.81
CA GLN A 113 16.22 -0.50 3.60
C GLN A 113 15.50 -1.50 4.52
N GLN A 114 15.29 -1.12 5.78
CA GLN A 114 14.55 -1.96 6.74
C GLN A 114 13.11 -2.20 6.27
N MET A 115 12.44 -1.15 5.78
CA MET A 115 11.07 -1.26 5.26
C MET A 115 11.05 -2.13 4.00
N THR A 116 11.98 -1.90 3.07
CA THR A 116 12.11 -2.67 1.84
C THR A 116 12.27 -4.16 2.11
N ASP A 117 13.18 -4.54 3.01
CA ASP A 117 13.43 -5.94 3.35
C ASP A 117 12.18 -6.59 3.96
N ALA A 118 11.51 -5.89 4.89
CA ALA A 118 10.29 -6.36 5.52
C ALA A 118 9.13 -6.57 4.54
N TYR A 119 8.88 -5.60 3.65
CA TYR A 119 7.83 -5.73 2.64
C TYR A 119 8.14 -6.80 1.59
N ARG A 120 9.41 -7.00 1.23
CA ARG A 120 9.82 -8.08 0.32
C ARG A 120 9.61 -9.45 0.97
N ARG A 121 10.00 -9.64 2.23
CA ARG A 121 9.73 -10.89 2.97
C ARG A 121 8.23 -11.12 3.12
N MET A 122 7.47 -10.09 3.51
CA MET A 122 6.01 -10.18 3.59
C MET A 122 5.42 -10.62 2.25
N ALA A 123 5.82 -10.00 1.13
CA ALA A 123 5.32 -10.34 -0.20
C ALA A 123 5.71 -11.76 -0.63
N GLU A 124 6.92 -12.20 -0.33
CA GLU A 124 7.39 -13.57 -0.61
C GLU A 124 6.56 -14.60 0.18
N GLU A 125 6.45 -14.42 1.49
CA GLU A 125 5.76 -15.38 2.38
C GLU A 125 4.24 -15.38 2.18
N THR A 126 3.67 -14.23 1.82
CA THR A 126 2.23 -14.09 1.60
C THR A 126 1.85 -14.12 0.13
N GLY A 127 2.77 -14.32 -0.81
CA GLY A 127 2.49 -14.27 -2.26
C GLY A 127 1.80 -13.00 -2.73
N ALA A 128 1.90 -11.90 -1.98
CA ALA A 128 1.28 -10.62 -2.30
C ALA A 128 2.01 -9.94 -3.46
N VAL A 129 1.27 -9.15 -4.23
CA VAL A 129 1.86 -8.27 -5.23
C VAL A 129 2.60 -7.16 -4.49
N LEU A 130 3.91 -7.06 -4.67
CA LEU A 130 4.68 -5.96 -4.09
C LEU A 130 4.52 -4.69 -4.92
N ALA A 131 4.02 -3.61 -4.29
CA ALA A 131 4.05 -2.25 -4.81
C ALA A 131 5.19 -1.47 -4.12
N PRO A 132 6.35 -1.29 -4.78
CA PRO A 132 7.57 -0.78 -4.16
C PRO A 132 7.61 0.76 -4.08
N VAL A 133 6.56 1.38 -3.52
CA VAL A 133 6.44 2.84 -3.51
C VAL A 133 7.62 3.51 -2.84
N GLY A 134 8.10 3.01 -1.69
CA GLY A 134 9.26 3.57 -1.00
C GLY A 134 10.55 3.56 -1.82
N GLU A 135 10.82 2.49 -2.57
CA GLU A 135 12.01 2.45 -3.44
C GLU A 135 11.91 3.46 -4.60
N GLU A 136 10.75 3.54 -5.25
CA GLU A 136 10.52 4.49 -6.34
C GLU A 136 10.46 5.94 -5.85
N TRP A 137 9.97 6.16 -4.64
CA TRP A 137 9.92 7.45 -3.97
C TRP A 137 11.32 8.06 -3.83
N TRP A 138 12.28 7.30 -3.30
CA TRP A 138 13.66 7.79 -3.13
C TRP A 138 14.36 8.01 -4.47
N LYS A 139 14.17 7.10 -5.44
CA LYS A 139 14.66 7.31 -6.82
C LYS A 139 14.12 8.61 -7.40
N TYR A 140 12.83 8.90 -7.19
CA TYR A 140 12.18 10.11 -7.68
C TYR A 140 12.75 11.37 -7.02
N ILE A 141 12.93 11.38 -5.69
CA ILE A 141 13.53 12.51 -4.97
C ILE A 141 14.94 12.82 -5.49
N HIS A 142 15.77 11.79 -5.72
CA HIS A 142 17.12 12.00 -6.24
C HIS A 142 17.12 12.54 -7.67
N ALA A 143 16.17 12.11 -8.50
CA ALA A 143 16.04 12.57 -9.88
C ALA A 143 15.41 13.97 -10.00
N HIS A 144 14.58 14.34 -9.01
CA HIS A 144 13.76 15.56 -9.02
C HIS A 144 13.87 16.32 -7.68
N PRO A 145 15.06 16.84 -7.31
CA PRO A 145 15.29 17.45 -5.99
C PRO A 145 14.47 18.71 -5.73
N ASP A 146 13.95 19.34 -6.78
CA ASP A 146 13.10 20.53 -6.68
C ASP A 146 11.62 20.21 -6.43
N VAL A 147 11.23 18.92 -6.54
CA VAL A 147 9.85 18.48 -6.28
C VAL A 147 9.70 18.17 -4.80
N GLN A 148 8.75 18.86 -4.16
CA GLN A 148 8.46 18.62 -2.75
C GLN A 148 7.59 17.36 -2.60
N MET A 149 8.23 16.23 -2.30
CA MET A 149 7.54 14.95 -2.14
C MET A 149 6.84 14.77 -0.77
N TYR A 150 7.33 15.45 0.27
CA TYR A 150 6.79 15.35 1.63
C TYR A 150 5.86 16.52 1.98
N ALA A 151 4.94 16.29 2.92
CA ALA A 151 4.29 17.36 3.66
C ALA A 151 5.29 18.11 4.56
N LEU A 152 4.83 19.17 5.23
CA LEU A 152 5.68 20.01 6.10
C LEU A 152 6.27 19.24 7.29
N ASP A 153 5.67 18.13 7.70
CA ASP A 153 6.14 17.28 8.79
C ASP A 153 7.29 16.34 8.41
N GLY A 154 7.62 16.22 7.11
CA GLY A 154 8.67 15.34 6.62
C GLY A 154 8.35 13.84 6.74
N GLN A 155 7.11 13.48 7.02
CA GLN A 155 6.65 12.09 7.18
C GLN A 155 5.56 11.75 6.17
N HIS A 156 4.51 12.56 6.10
CA HIS A 156 3.39 12.32 5.21
C HIS A 156 3.71 12.76 3.77
N ALA A 157 2.95 12.23 2.82
CA ALA A 157 3.07 12.63 1.43
C ALA A 157 2.51 14.03 1.18
N SER A 158 3.20 14.79 0.34
CA SER A 158 2.61 15.90 -0.42
C SER A 158 1.56 15.37 -1.43
N PRO A 159 0.78 16.26 -2.07
CA PRO A 159 -0.06 15.86 -3.20
C PRO A 159 0.71 15.15 -4.33
N GLU A 160 1.91 15.63 -4.68
CA GLU A 160 2.80 15.02 -5.67
C GLU A 160 3.25 13.62 -5.24
N GLY A 161 3.59 13.47 -3.95
CA GLY A 161 3.93 12.21 -3.34
C GLY A 161 2.80 11.18 -3.38
N SER A 162 1.58 11.60 -3.03
CA SER A 162 0.39 10.74 -3.09
C SER A 162 0.08 10.33 -4.54
N ALA A 163 0.30 11.22 -5.52
CA ALA A 163 0.14 10.89 -6.92
C ALA A 163 1.15 9.81 -7.38
N LEU A 164 2.43 9.95 -7.02
CA LEU A 164 3.44 8.92 -7.32
C LEU A 164 3.09 7.58 -6.65
N ALA A 165 2.66 7.60 -5.38
CA ALA A 165 2.26 6.39 -4.67
C ALA A 165 1.10 5.67 -5.37
N ALA A 166 0.07 6.42 -5.77
CA ALA A 166 -1.07 5.90 -6.51
C ALA A 166 -0.66 5.30 -7.87
N GLU A 167 0.24 5.96 -8.60
CA GLU A 167 0.74 5.48 -9.89
C GLU A 167 1.47 4.14 -9.74
N ILE A 168 2.43 4.05 -8.81
CA ILE A 168 3.22 2.83 -8.59
C ILE A 168 2.34 1.66 -8.11
N LEU A 169 1.36 1.92 -7.24
CA LEU A 169 0.38 0.92 -6.82
C LEU A 169 -0.43 0.38 -8.02
N LEU A 170 -0.91 1.28 -8.88
CA LEU A 170 -1.67 0.90 -10.07
C LEU A 170 -0.80 0.11 -11.05
N GLU A 171 0.43 0.54 -11.28
CA GLU A 171 1.37 -0.16 -12.16
C GLU A 171 1.70 -1.57 -11.67
N ALA A 172 1.89 -1.76 -10.36
CA ALA A 172 2.12 -3.07 -9.76
C ALA A 172 0.94 -4.02 -10.03
N ILE A 173 -0.29 -3.55 -9.80
CA ILE A 173 -1.52 -4.31 -10.05
C ILE A 173 -1.66 -4.67 -11.54
N LEU A 174 -1.53 -3.69 -12.44
CA LEU A 174 -1.69 -3.94 -13.88
C LEU A 174 -0.59 -4.84 -14.44
N THR A 175 0.61 -4.79 -13.88
CA THR A 175 1.70 -5.70 -14.25
C THR A 175 1.36 -7.13 -13.86
N LYS A 176 0.82 -7.34 -12.66
CA LYS A 176 0.35 -8.66 -12.23
C LYS A 176 -0.74 -9.20 -13.16
N GLU A 177 -1.71 -8.37 -13.56
CA GLU A 177 -2.76 -8.79 -14.48
C GLU A 177 -2.22 -9.24 -15.84
N ARG A 178 -1.26 -8.50 -16.40
CA ARG A 178 -0.64 -8.87 -17.69
C ARG A 178 0.07 -10.21 -17.60
N GLN A 179 0.72 -10.51 -16.47
CA GLN A 179 1.39 -11.80 -16.24
C GLN A 179 0.43 -12.96 -16.02
N ALA A 180 -0.81 -12.68 -15.60
CA ALA A 180 -1.84 -13.68 -15.36
C ALA A 180 -2.65 -14.05 -16.62
N ARG A 181 -2.50 -13.29 -17.72
CA ARG A 181 -3.17 -13.60 -18.99
C ARG A 181 -2.44 -14.75 -19.70
N PRO A 182 -3.19 -15.75 -20.22
CA PRO A 182 -2.62 -16.88 -20.95
C PRO A 182 -2.04 -16.48 -22.31
#